data_AF-A0A316GLC2-F1
#
_entry.id   AF-A0A316GLC2-F1
#
_cell.length_a   1.000
_cell.length_b   1.000
_cell.length_c   1.000
_cell.angle_alpha   90.00
_cell.angle_beta   90.00
_cell.angle_gamma   90.00
#
_symmetry.space_group_name_H-M   'P 1'
#
loop_
_entity.id
_entity.type
_entity.pdbx_description
1 polymer ?
#
loop_
_entity_poly.entity_id
_entity_poly.type
_entity_poly.pdbx_seq_one_letter_code
_entity_poly.pdbx_strand_id
1 'polypeptide(L)' 'MVATGDKIQRMSIQCAKIEGGQVWLPKSAPWLDGYLKELGLFPQGKYFDQVDSTSQILKAIETRPPQLWTLSRYRN' A
#
# COMPACT_ATOMS: atom_id res chain seq x y z
N MET A 1 12.19 4.90 15.92
CA MET A 1 10.90 5.61 15.99
C MET A 1 9.81 4.56 15.85
N VAL A 2 8.81 4.55 16.71
CA VAL A 2 7.69 3.58 16.62
C VAL A 2 6.57 4.24 15.83
N ALA A 3 5.90 3.51 14.93
CA ALA A 3 4.76 4.05 14.21
C ALA A 3 3.63 4.50 15.17
N THR A 4 2.98 5.63 14.88
CA THR A 4 1.85 6.16 15.67
C THR A 4 0.59 5.31 15.46
N GLY A 5 -0.29 5.24 16.47
CA GLY A 5 -1.48 4.36 16.48
C GLY A 5 -2.39 4.45 15.24
N ASP A 6 -2.54 5.65 14.66
CA ASP A 6 -3.30 5.86 13.42
C ASP A 6 -2.74 5.06 12.22
N LYS A 7 -1.41 5.00 12.07
CA LYS A 7 -0.77 4.21 10.99
C LYS A 7 -0.98 2.71 11.17
N ILE A 8 -0.86 2.24 12.42
CA ILE A 8 -1.07 0.83 12.77
C ILE A 8 -2.50 0.42 12.46
N GLN A 9 -3.47 1.24 12.85
CA GLN A 9 -4.89 0.99 12.57
C GLN A 9 -5.18 0.96 11.07
N ARG A 10 -4.65 1.91 10.29
CA ARG A 10 -4.82 1.93 8.83
C ARG A 10 -4.28 0.67 8.16
N MET A 11 -3.06 0.27 8.51
CA MET A 11 -2.43 -0.91 7.90
C MET A 11 -3.12 -2.20 8.34
N SER A 12 -3.53 -2.31 9.60
CA SER A 12 -4.26 -3.47 10.14
C SER A 12 -5.54 -3.77 9.36
N ILE A 13 -6.30 -2.73 8.98
CA ILE A 13 -7.50 -2.89 8.14
C ILE A 13 -7.16 -3.51 6.77
N GLN A 14 -5.97 -3.22 6.23
CA GLN A 14 -5.56 -3.72 4.91
C GLN A 14 -4.93 -5.12 4.97
N CYS A 15 -4.45 -5.59 6.12
CA CYS A 15 -3.83 -6.91 6.26
C CYS A 15 -4.74 -8.04 5.76
N ALA A 16 -6.04 -7.99 6.07
CA ALA A 16 -7.01 -8.99 5.62
C ALA A 16 -7.07 -9.13 4.08
N LYS A 17 -6.81 -8.05 3.32
CA LYS A 17 -6.78 -8.08 1.85
C LYS A 17 -5.51 -8.73 1.31
N ILE A 18 -4.38 -8.45 1.98
CA ILE A 18 -3.08 -9.05 1.64
C ILE A 18 -3.15 -10.55 1.91
N GLU A 19 -3.63 -10.96 3.09
CA GLU A 19 -3.82 -12.36 3.48
C GLU A 19 -4.82 -13.08 2.57
N GLY A 20 -5.86 -12.37 2.12
CA GLY A 20 -6.85 -12.86 1.16
C GLY A 20 -6.34 -12.95 -0.29
N GLY A 21 -5.06 -12.67 -0.57
CA GLY A 21 -4.47 -12.77 -1.90
C GLY A 21 -4.93 -11.69 -2.89
N GLN A 22 -5.46 -10.57 -2.40
CA GLN A 22 -5.95 -9.46 -3.23
C GLN A 22 -4.84 -8.49 -3.65
N VAL A 23 -3.61 -8.69 -3.17
CA VAL A 23 -2.44 -7.87 -3.49
C VAL A 23 -1.40 -8.71 -4.23
N TRP A 24 -1.02 -8.24 -5.41
CA TRP A 24 -0.11 -8.93 -6.31
C TRP A 24 1.14 -8.07 -6.51
N LEU A 25 2.30 -8.65 -6.22
CA LEU A 25 3.60 -8.00 -6.44
C LEU A 25 4.29 -8.65 -7.65
N PRO A 26 5.12 -7.91 -8.40
CA PRO A 26 5.92 -8.51 -9.46
C PRO A 26 6.89 -9.55 -8.88
N LYS A 27 7.22 -10.58 -9.67
CA LYS A 27 8.18 -11.63 -9.26
C LYS A 27 9.60 -11.08 -9.02
N SER A 28 9.96 -9.99 -9.68
CA SER A 28 11.23 -9.30 -9.51
C SER A 28 11.07 -7.84 -9.87
N ALA A 29 11.56 -6.96 -9.00
CA ALA A 29 11.70 -5.54 -9.27
C ALA A 29 12.81 -4.95 -8.39
N PRO A 30 13.55 -3.93 -8.86
CA PRO A 30 14.62 -3.30 -8.06
C PRO A 30 14.15 -2.74 -6.70
N TRP A 31 12.88 -2.38 -6.58
CA TRP A 31 12.27 -1.83 -5.37
C TRP A 31 11.64 -2.88 -4.44
N LEU A 32 11.51 -4.13 -4.89
CA LEU A 32 10.72 -5.16 -4.18
C LEU A 32 11.31 -5.55 -2.83
N ASP A 33 12.63 -5.73 -2.77
CA ASP A 33 13.31 -6.10 -1.52
C ASP A 33 13.14 -5.02 -0.44
N GLY A 34 13.38 -3.75 -0.83
CA GLY A 34 13.17 -2.61 0.06
C GLY A 34 11.73 -2.48 0.53
N TYR A 35 10.77 -2.74 -0.36
CA TYR A 35 9.35 -2.76 -0.04
C TYR A 35 8.98 -3.84 0.98
N LEU A 36 9.35 -5.10 0.71
CA LEU A 36 9.06 -6.21 1.60
C LEU A 36 9.74 -6.03 2.97
N LYS A 37 10.96 -5.51 2.99
CA LYS A 37 11.68 -5.20 4.22
C LYS A 37 10.95 -4.15 5.05
N GLU A 38 10.46 -3.09 4.43
CA GLU A 38 9.73 -2.04 5.14
C GLU A 38 8.39 -2.54 5.69
N LEU A 39 7.63 -3.29 4.89
CA LEU A 39 6.37 -3.89 5.32
C LEU A 39 6.57 -4.93 6.42
N GLY A 40 7.59 -5.79 6.30
CA GLY A 40 7.88 -6.84 7.28
C GLY A 40 8.45 -6.31 8.61
N LEU A 41 9.10 -5.15 8.58
CA LEU A 41 9.59 -4.49 9.80
C LEU A 41 8.50 -3.67 10.50
N PHE A 42 7.39 -3.34 9.85
CA PHE A 42 6.30 -2.58 10.46
C PHE A 42 5.72 -3.31 11.70
N PRO A 43 5.47 -2.62 12.85
CA PRO A 43 5.59 -1.17 13.11
C PRO A 43 6.97 -0.71 13.63
N GLN A 44 7.96 -1.60 13.62
CA GLN A 44 9.31 -1.40 14.11
C GLN A 44 10.27 -1.06 12.97
N GLY A 45 10.21 0.19 12.50
CA GLY A 45 11.01 0.65 11.36
C GLY A 45 11.53 2.07 11.54
N LYS A 46 12.53 2.44 10.73
CA LYS A 46 12.97 3.84 10.61
C LYS A 46 12.09 4.62 9.63
N TYR A 47 11.58 3.94 8.61
CA TYR A 47 10.79 4.51 7.50
C TYR A 47 9.47 3.75 7.39
N PHE A 48 8.40 4.45 7.00
CA PHE A 48 7.05 3.90 6.86
C PHE A 48 6.32 4.43 5.61
N ASP A 49 7.04 5.08 4.69
CA ASP A 49 6.44 5.75 3.52
C ASP A 49 5.78 4.75 2.56
N GLN A 50 6.33 3.55 2.44
CA GLN A 50 5.79 2.47 1.61
C GLN A 50 4.58 1.81 2.29
N VAL A 51 4.61 1.69 3.62
CA VAL A 51 3.45 1.22 4.41
C VAL A 51 2.30 2.22 4.29
N ASP A 52 2.58 3.51 4.43
CA ASP A 52 1.57 4.57 4.29
C ASP A 52 0.97 4.56 2.88
N SER A 53 1.81 4.52 1.84
CA SER A 53 1.36 4.47 0.43
C SER A 53 0.50 3.23 0.15
N THR A 54 0.90 2.07 0.67
CA THR A 54 0.14 0.81 0.53
C THR A 54 -1.22 0.90 1.22
N SER A 55 -1.26 1.42 2.45
CA SER A 55 -2.51 1.54 3.20
C SER A 55 -3.51 2.47 2.50
N GLN A 56 -3.01 3.57 1.92
CA GLN A 56 -3.83 4.56 1.23
C GLN A 56 -4.37 4.04 -0.09
N ILE A 57 -3.53 3.40 -0.93
CA ILE A 57 -3.99 2.93 -2.24
C ILE A 57 -5.03 1.81 -2.10
N LEU A 58 -4.86 0.89 -1.14
CA LEU A 58 -5.82 -0.18 -0.88
C LEU A 58 -7.15 0.36 -0.33
N LYS A 59 -7.12 1.46 0.43
CA LYS A 59 -8.34 2.15 0.85
C LYS A 59 -8.99 2.95 -0.28
N ALA A 60 -8.20 3.56 -1.16
CA ALA A 60 -8.70 4.31 -2.31
C ALA A 60 -9.46 3.40 -3.29
N ILE A 61 -8.90 2.22 -3.59
CA ILE A 61 -9.53 1.21 -4.46
C ILE A 61 -10.89 0.75 -3.90
N GLU A 62 -11.00 0.64 -2.58
CA GLU A 62 -12.25 0.24 -1.89
C GLU A 62 -13.31 1.35 -1.89
N THR A 63 -12.89 2.60 -1.67
CA THR A 63 -13.81 3.74 -1.49
C THR A 63 -14.23 4.40 -2.80
N ARG A 64 -13.46 4.21 -3.88
CA ARG A 64 -13.76 4.71 -5.22
C ARG A 64 -13.48 3.61 -6.24
N PRO A 65 -14.49 2.95 -6.84
CA PRO A 65 -14.24 2.22 -8.08
C PRO A 65 -13.60 3.22 -9.06
N PRO A 66 -12.51 2.84 -9.75
CA PRO A 66 -11.62 3.79 -10.39
C PRO A 66 -12.40 4.67 -11.34
N GLN A 67 -12.56 5.93 -10.95
CA GLN A 67 -12.89 6.96 -11.91
C GLN A 67 -11.59 7.36 -12.62
N LEU A 68 -11.01 6.43 -13.39
CA LEU A 68 -9.88 6.66 -14.29
C LEU A 68 -10.30 7.41 -15.57
N TRP A 69 -11.56 7.84 -15.68
CA TRP A 69 -12.07 8.64 -16.81
C TRP A 69 -11.36 9.99 -17.00
N THR A 70 -10.70 10.54 -15.97
CA THR A 70 -9.97 11.81 -16.10
C THR A 70 -8.63 11.69 -16.84
N LEU A 71 -8.10 10.47 -17.01
CA LEU A 71 -6.93 10.22 -17.89
C LEU A 71 -7.33 9.99 -19.36
N SER A 72 -8.64 9.89 -19.68
CA SER A 72 -9.14 9.79 -21.07
C SER A 72 -9.19 11.13 -21.81
N ARG A 73 -8.57 12.20 -21.29
CA ARG A 73 -8.56 13.54 -21.93
C ARG A 73 -7.35 13.83 -22.81
N TYR A 74 -6.42 12.88 -22.97
CA TYR A 74 -5.35 13.00 -23.95
C TYR A 74 -5.46 11.88 -24.99
N ARG A 75 -6.44 12.04 -25.88
CA ARG A 75 -6.41 11.47 -27.23
C ARG A 75 -6.60 12.63 -28.21
N ASN A 76 -5.48 13.13 -28.72
CA ASN A 76 -5.34 13.80 -30.00
C ASN A 76 -4.21 13.08 -30.73
#